data_AF-A0A357C2W8-F1
#
_entry.id   AF-A0A357C2W8-F1
#
_cell.length_a   1.000
_cell.length_b   1.000
_cell.length_c   1.000
_cell.angle_alpha   90.00
_cell.angle_beta   90.00
_cell.angle_gamma   90.00
#
_symmetry.space_group_name_H-M   'P 1'
#
loop_
_entity.id
_entity.type
_entity.pdbx_description
1 polymer ?
#
loop_
_entity_poly.entity_id
_entity_poly.type
_entity_poly.pdbx_seq_one_letter_code
_entity_poly.pdbx_strand_id
1 'polypeptide(L)'
;MQDVAANFINLDVMNISYLFIVGFVGGLVSGFIGSGGAFVLTPAMMSLGVPGLIAVASNMCHKFPKALIGALKRAKYGQVDVKLGIVLGISAEAGVLYGAHIQENIKKSFGDAGSNLYVSVAFVVILAIVGGFVLRDAWKTYKSGTTNEEETITKLARWVQSINIPGTM
;
A
#
# COMPACT_ATOMS: atom_id res chain seq x y z
N MET A 1 -3.78 -16.06 27.21
CA MET A 1 -4.64 -14.88 27.50
C MET A 1 -3.87 -13.71 28.12
N GLN A 2 -2.66 -13.89 28.66
CA GLN A 2 -1.79 -12.80 29.14
C GLN A 2 -1.01 -12.08 28.01
N ASP A 3 -0.88 -12.68 26.81
CA ASP A 3 -0.11 -12.10 25.69
C ASP A 3 -0.82 -10.99 24.91
N VAL A 4 -2.13 -10.83 25.09
CA VAL A 4 -2.89 -9.79 24.37
C VAL A 4 -2.59 -8.40 24.95
N ALA A 5 -2.33 -8.32 26.26
CA ALA A 5 -2.02 -7.06 26.95
C ALA A 5 -0.63 -6.50 26.62
N ALA A 6 0.33 -7.35 26.23
CA ALA A 6 1.68 -6.94 25.84
C ALA A 6 1.75 -6.31 24.43
N ASN A 7 0.67 -6.40 23.64
CA ASN A 7 0.60 -5.88 22.27
C ASN A 7 -0.07 -4.50 22.16
N PHE A 8 -0.56 -3.95 23.28
CA PHE A 8 -1.15 -2.62 23.29
C PHE A 8 -0.10 -1.56 23.61
N ILE A 9 -0.04 -0.54 22.77
CA ILE A 9 0.81 0.64 22.99
C ILE A 9 0.35 1.31 24.28
N ASN A 10 1.29 1.59 25.19
CA ASN A 10 0.99 2.37 26.38
C ASN A 10 0.60 3.79 25.96
N LEU A 11 -0.65 4.21 26.20
CA LEU A 11 -1.17 5.50 25.75
C LEU A 11 -0.76 6.61 26.72
N ASP A 12 0.54 6.88 26.79
CA ASP A 12 1.06 8.07 27.44
C ASP A 12 0.87 9.31 26.54
N VAL A 13 0.89 10.50 27.13
CA VAL A 13 0.76 11.79 26.42
C VAL A 13 1.78 11.89 25.28
N MET A 14 3.00 11.37 25.48
CA MET A 14 4.02 11.32 24.44
C MET A 14 3.60 10.45 23.25
N ASN A 15 3.13 9.23 23.49
CA ASN A 15 2.72 8.30 22.44
C ASN A 15 1.47 8.76 21.70
N ILE A 16 0.52 9.39 22.41
CA ILE A 16 -0.66 10.01 21.80
C ILE A 16 -0.23 11.14 20.86
N SER A 17 0.66 12.03 21.33
CA SER A 17 1.16 13.14 20.49
C SER A 17 1.90 12.63 19.25
N TYR A 18 2.71 11.58 19.40
CA TYR A 18 3.41 10.92 18.28
C TYR A 18 2.43 10.33 17.26
N LEU A 19 1.43 9.57 17.72
CA LEU A 19 0.39 8.99 16.87
C LEU A 19 -0.40 10.08 16.13
N PHE A 20 -0.65 11.23 16.77
CA PHE A 20 -1.36 12.34 16.16
C PHE A 20 -0.53 12.98 15.03
N ILE A 21 0.76 13.24 15.28
CA ILE A 21 1.67 13.82 14.27
C ILE A 21 1.85 12.84 13.10
N VAL A 22 2.13 11.57 13.38
CA VAL A 22 2.28 10.52 12.36
C VAL A 22 0.99 10.34 11.57
N GLY A 23 -0.16 10.32 12.25
CA GLY A 23 -1.47 10.19 11.60
C GLY A 23 -1.78 11.38 10.70
N PHE A 24 -1.46 12.60 11.16
CA PHE A 24 -1.65 13.83 10.40
C PHE A 24 -0.73 13.89 9.17
N VAL A 25 0.58 13.74 9.36
CA VAL A 25 1.57 13.77 8.27
C VAL A 25 1.35 12.60 7.31
N GLY A 26 1.20 11.39 7.86
CA GLY A 26 0.92 10.19 7.09
C GLY A 26 -0.38 10.30 6.30
N GLY A 27 -1.42 10.91 6.88
CA GLY A 27 -2.70 11.19 6.23
C GLY A 27 -2.60 12.20 5.09
N LEU A 28 -1.88 13.31 5.31
CA LEU A 28 -1.65 14.33 4.28
C LEU A 28 -0.85 13.78 3.10
N VAL A 29 0.32 13.20 3.36
CA VAL A 29 1.20 12.63 2.31
C VAL A 29 0.48 11.51 1.56
N SER A 30 -0.24 10.66 2.30
CA SER A 30 -1.12 9.65 1.71
C SER A 30 -2.18 10.23 0.80
N GLY A 31 -2.83 11.32 1.22
CA GLY A 31 -3.92 11.95 0.50
C GLY A 31 -3.46 12.44 -0.86
N PHE A 32 -2.29 13.09 -0.91
CA PHE A 32 -1.68 13.57 -2.15
C PHE A 32 -1.23 12.43 -3.08
N ILE A 33 -0.63 11.38 -2.53
CA ILE A 33 -0.17 10.22 -3.33
C ILE A 33 -1.35 9.31 -3.74
N GLY A 34 -2.49 9.41 -3.06
CA GLY A 34 -3.66 8.55 -3.28
C GLY A 34 -3.48 7.10 -2.80
N SER A 35 -2.42 6.79 -2.05
CA SER A 35 -2.04 5.42 -1.68
C SER A 35 -2.66 4.89 -0.38
N GLY A 36 -3.37 5.74 0.36
CA GLY A 36 -4.04 5.37 1.62
C GLY A 36 -3.13 5.21 2.85
N GLY A 37 -1.86 5.66 2.81
CA GLY A 37 -1.07 6.05 3.99
C GLY A 37 -0.36 4.93 4.74
N ALA A 38 -0.55 3.69 4.30
CA ALA A 38 0.13 2.53 4.88
C ALA A 38 1.67 2.61 4.79
N PHE A 39 2.21 3.38 3.85
CA PHE A 39 3.66 3.57 3.69
C PHE A 39 4.31 4.24 4.91
N VAL A 40 3.57 5.14 5.58
CA VAL A 40 4.06 5.86 6.77
C VAL A 40 3.55 5.19 8.06
N LEU A 41 2.31 4.73 8.07
CA LEU A 41 1.69 4.16 9.27
C LEU A 41 2.29 2.82 9.69
N THR A 42 2.70 1.94 8.76
CA THR A 42 3.25 0.62 9.13
C THR A 42 4.59 0.75 9.86
N PRO A 43 5.59 1.47 9.32
CA PRO A 43 6.86 1.66 10.03
C PRO A 43 6.69 2.43 11.34
N ALA A 44 5.77 3.40 11.40
CA ALA A 44 5.53 4.18 12.61
C ALA A 44 4.84 3.38 13.73
N MET A 45 3.96 2.43 13.40
CA MET A 45 3.44 1.49 14.41
C MET A 45 4.54 0.53 14.88
N MET A 46 5.38 0.05 13.97
CA MET A 46 6.51 -0.81 14.34
C MET A 46 7.54 -0.09 15.23
N SER A 47 7.76 1.23 15.03
CA SER A 47 8.64 2.02 15.90
C SER A 47 8.10 2.16 17.32
N LEU A 48 6.79 2.01 17.53
CA LEU A 48 6.16 1.98 18.85
C LEU A 48 6.18 0.59 19.50
N GLY A 49 6.85 -0.38 18.87
CA GLY A 49 6.97 -1.75 19.39
C GLY A 49 5.85 -2.69 18.94
N VAL A 50 4.94 -2.25 18.06
CA VAL A 50 3.89 -3.14 17.53
C VAL A 50 4.53 -4.19 16.61
N PRO A 51 4.22 -5.49 16.78
CA PRO A 51 4.71 -6.52 15.87
C PRO A 51 4.33 -6.22 14.41
N GLY A 52 5.28 -6.39 13.49
CA GLY A 52 5.12 -6.06 12.08
C GLY A 52 3.95 -6.78 11.41
N LEU A 53 3.71 -8.04 11.77
CA LEU A 53 2.54 -8.78 11.29
C LEU A 53 1.22 -8.10 11.66
N ILE A 54 1.11 -7.63 12.91
CA ILE A 54 -0.10 -6.94 13.41
C ILE A 54 -0.21 -5.58 12.73
N ALA A 55 0.89 -4.82 12.65
CA ALA A 55 0.91 -3.51 12.02
C ALA A 55 0.47 -3.56 10.54
N VAL A 56 0.93 -4.56 9.77
CA VAL A 56 0.54 -4.76 8.37
C VAL A 56 -0.95 -5.14 8.28
N ALA A 57 -1.40 -6.11 9.07
CA ALA A 57 -2.79 -6.56 9.06
C ALA A 57 -3.76 -5.41 9.43
N SER A 58 -3.47 -4.65 10.48
CA SER A 58 -4.28 -3.50 10.90
C SER A 58 -4.36 -2.43 9.80
N ASN A 59 -3.26 -2.15 9.09
CA ASN A 59 -3.27 -1.20 7.98
C ASN A 59 -4.09 -1.70 6.78
N MET A 60 -4.10 -3.01 6.50
CA MET A 60 -4.95 -3.59 5.46
C MET A 60 -6.43 -3.44 5.83
N CYS A 61 -6.81 -3.75 7.07
CA CYS A 61 -8.17 -3.55 7.57
C CYS A 61 -8.59 -2.07 7.51
N HIS A 62 -7.71 -1.12 7.83
CA HIS A 62 -8.00 0.31 7.74
C HIS A 62 -8.20 0.82 6.30
N LYS A 63 -7.52 0.20 5.31
CA LYS A 63 -7.66 0.56 3.90
C LYS A 63 -8.94 0.03 3.27
N PHE A 64 -9.42 -1.14 3.71
CA PHE A 64 -10.55 -1.82 3.10
C PHE A 64 -11.84 -0.96 3.03
N PRO A 65 -12.32 -0.33 4.12
CA PRO A 65 -13.53 0.50 4.06
C PRO A 65 -13.41 1.69 3.09
N LYS A 66 -12.24 2.33 3.03
CA LYS A 66 -12.03 3.48 2.12
C LYS A 66 -12.09 3.04 0.67
N ALA A 67 -11.45 1.91 0.35
CA ALA A 67 -11.48 1.33 -0.98
C ALA A 67 -12.90 0.91 -1.36
N LEU A 68 -13.64 0.30 -0.44
CA LEU A 68 -15.04 -0.10 -0.65
C LEU A 68 -15.94 1.10 -0.96
N ILE A 69 -15.89 2.16 -0.14
CA ILE A 69 -16.70 3.36 -0.35
C ILE A 69 -16.31 4.07 -1.65
N GLY A 70 -15.01 4.12 -1.97
CA GLY A 70 -14.52 4.66 -3.24
C GLY A 70 -15.03 3.86 -4.46
N ALA A 71 -15.01 2.53 -4.38
CA ALA A 71 -15.51 1.64 -5.41
C ALA A 71 -17.02 1.79 -5.59
N LEU A 72 -17.80 1.81 -4.51
CA LEU A 72 -19.25 2.02 -4.54
C LEU A 72 -19.62 3.38 -5.15
N LYS A 73 -18.90 4.44 -4.79
CA LYS A 73 -19.13 5.77 -5.36
C LYS A 73 -18.84 5.80 -6.86
N ARG A 74 -17.74 5.19 -7.33
CA ARG A 74 -17.45 5.05 -8.77
C ARG A 74 -18.46 4.17 -9.49
N ALA A 75 -18.95 3.11 -8.85
CA ALA A 75 -19.98 2.24 -9.41
C ALA A 75 -21.28 3.01 -9.67
N LYS A 76 -21.66 3.92 -8.77
CA LYS A 76 -22.82 4.80 -8.96
C LYS A 76 -22.68 5.72 -10.19
N TYR A 77 -21.46 6.06 -10.59
CA TYR A 77 -21.19 6.87 -11.79
C TYR A 77 -21.05 6.03 -13.07
N GLY A 78 -21.22 4.70 -13.02
CA GLY A 78 -21.05 3.81 -14.18
C GLY A 78 -19.58 3.62 -14.61
N GLN A 79 -18.61 4.10 -13.83
CA GLN A 79 -17.18 4.10 -14.18
C GLN A 79 -16.44 2.86 -13.65
N VAL A 80 -17.15 1.75 -13.43
CA VAL A 80 -16.59 0.51 -12.87
C VAL A 80 -16.71 -0.61 -13.87
N ASP A 81 -15.57 -1.06 -14.38
CA ASP A 81 -15.45 -2.32 -15.09
C ASP A 81 -15.42 -3.46 -14.06
N VAL A 82 -16.54 -4.16 -13.92
CA VAL A 82 -16.69 -5.29 -12.99
C VAL A 82 -15.83 -6.48 -13.42
N LYS A 83 -15.65 -6.70 -14.72
CA LYS A 83 -14.85 -7.82 -15.24
C LYS A 83 -13.37 -7.61 -14.88
N LEU A 84 -12.85 -6.42 -15.11
CA LEU A 84 -11.50 -6.05 -14.69
C LEU A 84 -11.37 -6.10 -13.16
N GLY A 85 -12.38 -5.61 -12.43
CA GLY A 85 -12.43 -5.66 -10.96
C GLY A 85 -12.30 -7.08 -10.41
N ILE A 86 -12.99 -8.06 -11.00
CA ILE A 86 -12.91 -9.47 -10.58
C ILE A 86 -11.52 -10.06 -10.89
N VAL A 87 -10.97 -9.81 -12.07
CA VAL A 87 -9.64 -10.32 -12.45
C VAL A 87 -8.56 -9.77 -11.52
N LEU A 88 -8.61 -8.47 -11.22
CA LEU A 88 -7.70 -7.83 -10.27
C LEU A 88 -7.94 -8.33 -8.84
N GLY A 89 -9.18 -8.57 -8.45
CA GLY A 89 -9.54 -9.12 -7.15
C GLY A 89 -8.96 -10.51 -6.91
N ILE A 90 -9.17 -11.44 -7.85
CA ILE A 90 -8.68 -12.82 -7.74
C ILE A 90 -7.14 -12.86 -7.74
N SER A 91 -6.49 -12.10 -8.62
CA SER A 91 -5.02 -12.05 -8.65
C SER A 91 -4.43 -11.42 -7.39
N ALA A 92 -5.05 -10.37 -6.85
CA ALA A 92 -4.64 -9.76 -5.59
C ALA A 92 -4.82 -10.72 -4.41
N GLU A 93 -5.96 -11.41 -4.32
CA GLU A 93 -6.24 -12.39 -3.27
C GLU A 93 -5.22 -13.52 -3.29
N ALA A 94 -4.93 -14.10 -4.46
CA ALA A 94 -3.91 -15.14 -4.60
C ALA A 94 -2.53 -14.66 -4.15
N GLY A 95 -2.14 -13.43 -4.51
CA GLY A 95 -0.87 -12.82 -4.08
C GLY A 95 -0.80 -12.60 -2.57
N VAL A 96 -1.89 -12.13 -1.95
CA VAL A 96 -1.96 -11.91 -0.49
C VAL A 96 -1.90 -13.23 0.27
N LEU A 97 -2.63 -14.26 -0.17
CA LEU A 97 -2.61 -15.59 0.46
C LEU A 97 -1.21 -16.21 0.40
N TYR A 98 -0.54 -16.11 -0.76
CA TYR A 98 0.82 -16.59 -0.92
C TYR A 98 1.81 -15.82 -0.02
N GLY A 99 1.70 -14.48 0.02
CA GLY A 99 2.52 -13.64 0.89
C GLY A 99 2.29 -13.92 2.37
N ALA A 100 1.04 -14.14 2.79
CA ALA A 100 0.69 -14.52 4.16
C ALA A 100 1.30 -15.87 4.54
N HIS A 101 1.30 -16.84 3.62
CA HIS A 101 1.93 -18.14 3.86
C HIS A 101 3.45 -18.02 4.04
N ILE A 102 4.13 -17.20 3.23
CA ILE A 102 5.56 -16.91 3.40
C ILE A 102 5.81 -16.25 4.76
N GLN A 103 5.01 -15.24 5.11
CA GLN A 103 5.12 -14.52 6.37
C GLN A 103 4.96 -15.44 7.59
N GLU A 104 3.99 -16.35 7.54
CA GLU A 104 3.74 -17.33 8.60
C GLU A 104 4.89 -18.32 8.73
N ASN A 105 5.45 -18.80 7.61
CA ASN A 105 6.61 -19.68 7.59
C ASN A 105 7.84 -18.98 8.20
N ILE A 106 8.09 -17.72 7.85
CA ILE A 106 9.18 -16.92 8.43
C ILE A 106 8.97 -16.76 9.94
N LYS A 107 7.75 -16.46 10.37
CA LYS A 107 7.43 -16.34 11.81
C LYS A 107 7.67 -17.67 12.54
N LYS A 108 7.31 -18.81 11.96
CA LYS A 108 7.53 -20.14 12.55
C LYS A 108 9.02 -20.49 12.66
N SER A 109 9.83 -20.13 11.65
CA SER A 109 11.26 -20.47 11.63
C SER A 109 12.15 -19.50 12.43
N PHE A 110 11.85 -18.20 12.42
CA PHE A 110 12.72 -17.15 12.98
C PHE A 110 12.08 -16.36 14.14
N GLY A 111 10.86 -16.71 14.56
CA GLY A 111 10.14 -16.04 15.64
C GLY A 111 9.67 -14.62 15.30
N ASP A 112 9.19 -13.89 16.30
CA ASP A 112 8.63 -12.55 16.12
C ASP A 112 9.71 -11.52 15.70
N ALA A 113 10.93 -11.64 16.20
CA ALA A 113 12.04 -10.76 15.82
C ALA A 113 12.41 -10.92 14.33
N GLY A 114 12.48 -12.15 13.83
CA GLY A 114 12.75 -12.43 12.42
C GLY A 114 11.63 -11.96 11.50
N SER A 115 10.38 -12.13 11.92
CA SER A 115 9.20 -11.62 11.21
C SER A 115 9.21 -10.09 11.11
N ASN A 116 9.53 -9.40 12.21
CA ASN A 116 9.64 -7.94 12.23
C ASN A 116 10.77 -7.42 11.32
N LEU A 117 11.92 -8.11 11.32
CA LEU A 117 13.04 -7.79 10.45
C LEU A 117 12.64 -7.97 8.98
N TYR A 118 12.02 -9.09 8.64
CA TYR A 118 11.55 -9.35 7.27
C TYR A 118 10.58 -8.26 6.78
N VAL A 119 9.58 -7.90 7.58
CA VAL A 119 8.63 -6.84 7.23
C VAL A 119 9.36 -5.50 7.04
N SER A 120 10.26 -5.15 7.96
CA SER A 120 11.02 -3.89 7.89
C SER A 120 11.89 -3.83 6.63
N VAL A 121 12.63 -4.90 6.32
CA VAL A 121 13.47 -4.97 5.13
C VAL A 121 12.63 -4.92 3.86
N ALA A 122 11.53 -5.68 3.79
CA ALA A 122 10.62 -5.65 2.65
C ALA A 122 10.05 -4.23 2.43
N PHE A 123 9.64 -3.54 3.50
CA PHE A 123 9.18 -2.16 3.41
C PHE A 123 10.27 -1.21 2.90
N VAL A 124 11.48 -1.29 3.45
CA VAL A 124 12.59 -0.43 3.02
C VAL A 124 12.92 -0.65 1.55
N VAL A 125 13.02 -1.91 1.10
CA VAL A 125 13.32 -2.24 -0.29
C VAL A 125 12.23 -1.72 -1.22
N ILE A 126 10.96 -2.00 -0.92
CA ILE A 126 9.83 -1.57 -1.76
C ILE A 126 9.75 -0.04 -1.82
N LEU A 127 9.86 0.64 -0.68
CA LEU A 127 9.79 2.10 -0.61
C LEU A 127 10.98 2.77 -1.29
N ALA A 128 12.19 2.21 -1.17
CA ALA A 128 13.36 2.72 -1.86
C ALA A 128 13.21 2.60 -3.38
N ILE A 129 12.68 1.46 -3.86
CA ILE A 129 12.43 1.24 -5.29
C ILE A 129 11.35 2.20 -5.80
N VAL A 130 10.18 2.24 -5.16
CA VAL A 130 9.07 3.10 -5.57
C VAL A 130 9.46 4.58 -5.47
N GLY A 131 10.06 5.00 -4.36
CA GLY A 131 10.54 6.35 -4.16
C GLY A 131 11.61 6.74 -5.17
N GLY A 132 12.53 5.83 -5.50
CA GLY A 132 13.54 6.03 -6.54
C GLY A 132 12.94 6.17 -7.93
N PHE A 133 11.93 5.37 -8.28
CA PHE A 133 11.21 5.51 -9.54
C PHE A 133 10.46 6.84 -9.63
N VAL A 134 9.74 7.23 -8.58
CA VAL A 134 9.01 8.51 -8.54
C VAL A 134 9.98 9.69 -8.60
N LEU A 135 11.11 9.64 -7.89
CA LEU A 135 12.12 10.69 -7.93
C LEU A 135 12.78 10.80 -9.31
N ARG A 136 13.10 9.66 -9.93
CA ARG A 136 13.64 9.62 -11.29
C ARG A 136 12.65 10.22 -12.28
N ASP A 137 11.38 9.87 -12.17
CA ASP A 137 10.32 10.38 -13.04
C ASP A 137 10.10 11.88 -12.85
N ALA A 138 10.02 12.34 -11.59
CA ALA A 138 9.92 13.75 -11.26
C ALA A 138 11.12 14.57 -11.77
N TRP A 139 12.35 14.05 -11.62
CA TRP A 139 13.54 14.74 -12.10
C TRP A 139 13.63 14.75 -13.63
N LYS A 140 13.21 13.66 -14.30
CA LYS A 140 13.13 13.62 -15.76
C LYS A 140 12.15 14.67 -16.27
N THR A 141 10.96 14.75 -15.68
CA THR A 141 9.91 15.73 -16.03
C THR A 141 10.34 17.18 -15.73
N TYR A 142 11.03 17.42 -14.61
CA TYR A 142 11.56 18.74 -14.28
C TYR A 142 12.67 19.18 -15.24
N LYS A 143 13.56 18.25 -15.63
CA LYS A 143 14.71 18.54 -16.51
C LYS A 143 14.32 18.61 -17.98
N SER A 144 13.23 17.96 -18.40
CA SER A 144 12.77 17.97 -19.78
C SER A 144 12.07 19.26 -20.19
N GLY A 145 11.69 20.15 -19.27
CA GLY A 145 11.23 21.52 -19.57
C GLY A 145 10.10 21.67 -20.61
N THR A 146 9.49 20.57 -21.04
CA THR A 146 8.60 20.51 -22.20
C THR A 146 7.29 19.92 -21.72
N THR A 147 6.34 20.81 -21.46
CA THR A 147 4.94 20.51 -21.13
C THR A 147 4.18 19.81 -22.29
N ASN A 148 4.85 19.34 -23.34
CA ASN A 148 4.24 18.77 -24.54
C ASN A 148 5.14 17.71 -25.22
N GLU A 149 5.76 16.78 -24.48
CA GLU A 149 6.00 15.48 -25.11
C GLU A 149 4.67 14.74 -25.07
N GLU A 150 3.98 14.67 -26.21
CA GLU A 150 2.91 13.69 -26.44
C GLU A 150 3.37 12.37 -25.82
N GLU A 151 2.61 11.80 -24.89
CA GLU A 151 2.89 10.48 -24.35
C GLU A 151 3.07 9.53 -25.53
N THR A 152 4.32 9.22 -25.89
CA THR A 152 4.59 8.31 -26.99
C THR A 152 4.08 6.96 -26.54
N ILE A 153 2.88 6.61 -26.99
CA ILE A 153 2.18 5.38 -26.61
C ILE A 153 3.17 4.23 -26.78
N THR A 154 3.62 3.66 -25.66
CA THR A 154 4.60 2.56 -25.65
C THR A 154 4.09 1.45 -26.56
N LYS A 155 4.96 0.73 -27.27
CA LYS A 155 4.55 -0.34 -28.21
C LYS A 155 3.57 -1.35 -27.56
N LEU A 156 3.74 -1.61 -26.26
CA LEU A 156 2.83 -2.41 -25.45
C LEU A 156 1.44 -1.78 -25.27
N ALA A 157 1.33 -0.48 -25.03
CA ALA A 157 0.06 0.21 -24.88
C ALA A 157 -0.73 0.26 -26.21
N ARG A 158 -0.06 0.44 -27.35
CA ARG A 158 -0.69 0.31 -28.68
C ARG A 158 -1.21 -1.11 -28.93
N TRP A 159 -0.44 -2.11 -28.52
CA TRP A 159 -0.84 -3.51 -28.65
C TRP A 159 -2.03 -3.84 -27.74
N VAL A 160 -2.04 -3.39 -26.48
CA VAL A 160 -3.17 -3.59 -25.56
C VAL A 160 -4.44 -2.86 -26.04
N GLN A 161 -4.32 -1.65 -26.58
CA GLN A 161 -5.45 -0.92 -27.17
C GLN A 161 -6.01 -1.60 -28.43
N SER A 162 -5.18 -2.34 -29.18
CA SER A 162 -5.65 -3.12 -30.33
C SER A 162 -6.49 -4.34 -29.93
N ILE A 163 -6.44 -4.73 -28.66
CA ILE A 163 -7.29 -5.79 -28.12
C ILE A 163 -8.61 -5.14 -27.71
N ASN A 164 -9.59 -5.23 -28.60
CA ASN A 164 -10.95 -4.80 -28.32
C ASN A 164 -11.58 -5.76 -27.30
N ILE A 165 -11.54 -5.41 -26.01
CA ILE A 165 -12.19 -6.19 -24.95
C ILE A 165 -13.69 -5.80 -24.96
N PRO A 166 -14.59 -6.71 -25.39
CA PRO A 166 -16.02 -6.40 -25.39
C PRO A 166 -16.50 -6.06 -23.98
N GLY A 167 -17.18 -4.92 -23.84
CA GLY A 167 -17.74 -4.42 -22.57
C GLY A 167 -16.97 -3.27 -21.90
N THR A 168 -16.00 -2.64 -22.57
CA THR A 168 -15.22 -1.51 -22.04
C THR A 168 -15.37 -0.24 -22.88
N MET A 169 -16.56 0.37 -22.86
CA MET A 169 -16.78 1.80 -23.13
C MET A 169 -17.97 2.28 -22.31
#